data_AF-A0A225UE12-F1
#
_entry.id   AF-A0A225UE12-F1
#
_cell.length_a   1.000
_cell.length_b   1.000
_cell.length_c   1.000
_cell.angle_alpha   90.00
_cell.angle_beta   90.00
_cell.angle_gamma   90.00
#
_symmetry.space_group_name_H-M   'P 1'
#
loop_
_entity.id
_entity.type
_entity.pdbx_description
1 polymer ?
#
loop_
_entity_poly.entity_id
_entity_poly.type
_entity_poly.pdbx_seq_one_letter_code
_entity_poly.pdbx_strand_id
1 'polypeptide(L)' 'MRIEILGTAFTSQHSDARVLDQLIYKWSHSRDVIGEVLVDMYEKLFATGWKVSKSDIQRDVQRLFGLSYEEFMEKYM' A
#
# COMPACT_ATOMS: atom_id res chain seq x y z
N MET A 1 -3.27 1.62 -12.31
CA MET A 1 -4.74 1.81 -12.27
C MET A 1 -5.30 2.19 -10.91
N ARG A 2 -5.32 1.34 -9.86
CA ARG A 2 -5.97 1.72 -8.57
C ARG A 2 -5.32 2.94 -7.91
N ILE A 3 -4.00 2.93 -7.79
CA ILE A 3 -3.25 4.01 -7.14
C ILE A 3 -3.35 5.35 -7.91
N GLU A 4 -3.51 5.29 -9.23
CA GLU A 4 -3.61 6.49 -10.09
C GLU A 4 -4.94 7.22 -9.91
N ILE A 5 -6.01 6.49 -9.57
CA ILE A 5 -7.36 7.05 -9.44
C ILE A 5 -7.71 7.32 -7.97
N LEU A 6 -7.28 6.44 -7.07
CA LEU A 6 -7.68 6.45 -5.65
C LEU A 6 -6.58 6.98 -4.72
N GLY A 7 -5.38 7.22 -5.23
CA GLY A 7 -4.21 7.46 -4.38
C GLY A 7 -3.99 6.28 -3.43
N THR A 8 -3.80 6.58 -2.14
CA THR A 8 -3.56 5.59 -1.09
C THR A 8 -4.84 5.21 -0.32
N ALA A 9 -6.02 5.65 -0.75
CA ALA A 9 -7.28 5.48 -0.02
C ALA A 9 -7.94 4.12 -0.26
N PHE A 10 -7.16 3.03 -0.18
CA PHE A 10 -7.65 1.66 -0.35
C PHE A 10 -6.70 0.64 0.28
N THR A 11 -7.20 -0.57 0.54
CA THR A 11 -6.36 -1.71 0.95
C THR A 11 -5.80 -2.40 -0.29
N SER A 12 -4.48 -2.51 -0.36
CA SER A 12 -3.77 -2.94 -1.57
C SER A 12 -3.95 -4.42 -1.92
N GLN A 13 -3.93 -5.30 -0.92
CA GLN A 13 -3.89 -6.75 -1.10
C GLN A 13 -4.47 -7.51 0.10
N HIS A 14 -4.90 -8.75 -0.13
CA HIS A 14 -5.17 -9.77 0.89
C HIS A 14 -4.55 -11.11 0.45
N SER A 15 -4.23 -12.00 1.39
CA SER A 15 -3.57 -13.27 1.06
C SER A 15 -4.52 -14.38 0.64
N ASP A 16 -5.77 -14.38 1.12
CA ASP A 16 -6.70 -15.52 1.00
C ASP A 16 -6.00 -16.86 1.29
N ALA A 17 -5.16 -16.87 2.34
CA ALA A 17 -4.33 -18.02 2.68
C ALA A 17 -5.20 -19.12 3.30
N ARG A 18 -5.17 -20.32 2.71
CA ARG A 18 -5.82 -21.52 3.26
C ARG A 18 -4.85 -22.45 3.99
N VAL A 19 -3.55 -22.22 3.78
CA VAL A 19 -2.43 -22.91 4.45
C VAL A 19 -1.48 -21.84 4.96
N LEU A 20 -0.98 -21.99 6.18
CA LEU A 20 -0.20 -20.96 6.88
C LEU A 20 1.03 -20.49 6.08
N ASP A 21 1.76 -21.43 5.47
CA ASP A 21 2.98 -21.12 4.70
C ASP A 21 2.71 -20.23 3.48
N GLN A 22 1.46 -20.18 3.02
CA GLN A 22 1.07 -19.29 1.92
C GLN A 22 1.24 -17.82 2.26
N LEU A 23 1.18 -17.45 3.54
CA LEU A 23 1.42 -16.08 3.95
C LEU A 23 2.80 -15.60 3.53
N ILE A 24 3.82 -16.46 3.59
CA ILE A 24 5.20 -16.08 3.30
C ILE A 24 5.36 -15.68 1.82
N TYR A 25 5.00 -16.57 0.90
CA TYR A 25 5.21 -16.30 -0.53
C TYR A 25 4.21 -15.30 -1.10
N LYS A 26 2.95 -15.30 -0.62
CA LYS A 26 1.94 -14.35 -1.11
C LYS A 26 2.28 -12.92 -0.70
N TRP A 27 2.72 -12.71 0.54
CA TRP A 27 3.10 -11.38 1.01
C TRP A 27 4.47 -10.92 0.51
N SER A 28 5.45 -11.81 0.34
CA SER A 28 6.72 -11.42 -0.29
C SER A 28 6.49 -10.94 -1.72
N HIS A 29 5.87 -11.76 -2.57
CA HIS A 29 5.58 -11.40 -3.96
C HIS A 29 4.73 -10.14 -4.08
N SER A 30 3.67 -10.01 -3.26
CA SER A 30 2.82 -8.82 -3.32
C SER A 30 3.55 -7.55 -2.87
N ARG A 31 4.43 -7.62 -1.86
CA ARG A 31 5.21 -6.47 -1.40
C ARG A 31 6.20 -5.99 -2.46
N ASP A 32 6.81 -6.91 -3.20
CA ASP A 32 7.73 -6.55 -4.29
C ASP A 32 6.99 -5.76 -5.38
N VAL A 33 5.85 -6.29 -5.86
CA VAL A 33 5.03 -5.63 -6.89
C VAL A 33 4.47 -4.29 -6.41
N ILE A 34 3.93 -4.22 -5.18
CA ILE A 34 3.40 -2.97 -4.61
C ILE A 34 4.52 -1.94 -4.40
N GLY A 35 5.71 -2.41 -4.00
CA GLY A 35 6.90 -1.58 -3.84
C GLY A 35 7.31 -0.89 -5.14
N GLU A 36 7.39 -1.64 -6.24
CA GLU A 36 7.70 -1.07 -7.57
C GLU A 36 6.69 0.01 -7.99
N VAL A 37 5.41 -0.23 -7.77
CA VAL A 37 4.34 0.74 -8.08
C VAL A 37 4.46 2.01 -7.24
N LEU A 38 4.80 1.88 -5.96
CA LEU A 38 5.00 3.03 -5.07
C LEU A 38 6.24 3.85 -5.46
N VAL A 39 7.33 3.18 -5.84
CA VAL A 39 8.55 3.86 -6.31
C VAL A 39 8.24 4.70 -7.54
N ASP A 40 7.63 4.11 -8.58
CA ASP A 40 7.25 4.84 -9.80
C ASP A 40 6.32 6.03 -9.51
N MET A 41 5.36 5.87 -8.59
CA MET A 41 4.49 6.97 -8.14
C MET A 41 5.28 8.10 -7.47
N TYR A 42 6.17 7.78 -6.52
CA TYR A 42 6.95 8.80 -5.82
C TYR A 42 8.01 9.46 -6.71
N GLU A 43 8.59 8.74 -7.67
CA GLU A 43 9.49 9.30 -8.68
C GLU A 43 8.76 10.32 -9.55
N LYS A 44 7.54 10.00 -10.01
CA LYS A 44 6.67 10.93 -10.74
C LYS A 44 6.34 12.18 -9.92
N LEU A 45 5.98 12.01 -8.64
CA LEU A 45 5.73 13.14 -7.74
C LEU A 45 6.97 14.01 -7.56
N PHE A 46 8.12 13.39 -7.33
CA PHE A 46 9.39 14.09 -7.18
C PHE A 46 9.76 14.89 -8.44
N ALA A 47 9.54 14.33 -9.64
CA ALA A 47 9.80 14.99 -10.91
C ALA A 47 8.96 16.28 -11.11
N THR A 48 7.80 16.39 -10.46
CA THR A 48 6.98 17.62 -10.45
C THR A 48 7.47 18.70 -9.49
N GLY A 49 8.53 18.42 -8.72
CA GLY A 49 9.05 19.32 -7.68
C GLY A 49 8.43 19.10 -6.29
N TRP A 50 7.60 18.07 -6.12
CA TRP A 50 7.04 17.73 -4.82
C TRP A 50 8.11 17.16 -3.88
N LYS A 51 8.15 17.63 -2.63
CA LYS A 51 9.07 17.12 -1.61
C LYS A 51 8.40 15.98 -0.85
N VAL A 52 8.87 14.75 -1.10
CA VAL A 52 8.43 13.55 -0.39
C VAL A 52 9.35 13.30 0.81
N SER A 53 8.80 13.15 2.01
CA SER A 53 9.56 12.77 3.21
C SER A 53 9.46 11.27 3.50
N LYS A 54 10.40 10.74 4.28
CA LYS A 54 10.34 9.34 4.75
C LYS A 54 9.07 9.05 5.55
N SER A 55 8.60 10.00 6.35
CA SER A 55 7.36 9.88 7.12
C SER A 55 6.12 9.81 6.22
N ASP A 56 6.12 10.52 5.09
CA ASP A 56 5.01 10.42 4.12
C ASP A 56 4.93 9.00 3.54
N ILE A 57 6.07 8.47 3.09
CA ILE A 57 6.14 7.11 2.55
C ILE A 57 5.70 6.08 3.59
N GLN A 58 6.17 6.19 4.83
CA GLN A 58 5.79 5.27 5.90
C GLN A 58 4.29 5.29 6.19
N ARG A 59 3.69 6.48 6.29
CA ARG A 59 2.24 6.66 6.48
C ARG A 59 1.47 6.00 5.34
N ASP A 60 1.86 6.28 4.10
CA ASP A 60 1.15 5.82 2.92
C ASP A 60 1.24 4.28 2.77
N VAL A 61 2.40 3.70 3.07
CA VAL A 61 2.57 2.23 3.16
C VAL A 61 1.69 1.65 4.27
N GLN A 62 1.66 2.24 5.46
CA GLN A 62 0.79 1.76 6.54
C GLN A 62 -0.68 1.75 6.14
N ARG A 63 -1.14 2.80 5.45
CA ARG A 63 -2.50 2.89 4.91
C ARG A 63 -2.81 1.75 3.94
N LEU A 64 -1.93 1.50 2.98
CA LEU A 64 -2.12 0.46 1.97
C LEU A 64 -2.09 -0.98 2.52
N PHE A 65 -1.41 -1.22 3.65
CA PHE A 65 -1.18 -2.56 4.22
C PHE A 65 -2.00 -2.89 5.47
N GLY A 66 -2.94 -2.03 5.90
CA GLY A 66 -3.87 -2.39 6.97
C GLY A 66 -4.57 -1.21 7.62
N LEU A 67 -3.89 -0.07 7.78
CA LEU A 67 -4.45 1.04 8.53
C LEU A 67 -5.74 1.59 7.89
N SER A 68 -5.83 1.66 6.55
CA SER A 68 -7.07 2.09 5.90
C SER A 68 -8.23 1.11 6.07
N TYR A 69 -7.95 -0.18 6.27
CA TYR A 69 -8.98 -1.16 6.60
C TYR A 69 -9.45 -0.97 8.04
N GLU A 70 -8.52 -0.82 8.98
CA GLU A 70 -8.83 -0.57 10.40
C GLU A 70 -9.66 0.71 10.57
N GLU A 71 -9.21 1.83 9.99
CA GLU A 71 -9.94 3.12 9.96
C GLU A 71 -11.35 2.98 9.36
N PHE A 72 -11.55 2.06 8.42
CA PHE A 72 -12.86 1.82 7.83
C PHE A 72 -13.75 0.99 8.77
N MET A 73 -13.22 -0.06 9.37
CA MET A 73 -13.96 -0.95 10.28
C MET A 73 -14.38 -0.24 11.56
N GLU A 74 -13.55 0.66 12.09
CA GLU A 74 -13.87 1.46 13.29
C GLU A 74 -15.12 2.33 13.12
N LYS A 75 -15.51 2.71 11.89
CA LYS A 75 -16.73 3.50 11.65
C LYS A 75 -18.02 2.73 11.89
N TYR A 76 -17.94 1.41 11.90
CA TYR A 76 -19.09 0.50 12.02
C TYR A 76 -19.14 -0.23 13.36
N MET A 77 -18.18 0.06 14.25
CA MET A 77 -18.16 -0.39 15.64
C MET A 77 -18.67 0.73 16.56
#